data_AF-A0A839XRU0-F1
#
_entry.id   AF-A0A839XRU0-F1
#
_cell.length_a   1.000
_cell.length_b   1.000
_cell.length_c   1.000
_cell.angle_alpha   90.00
_cell.angle_beta   90.00
_cell.angle_gamma   90.00
#
_symmetry.space_group_name_H-M   'P 1'
#
loop_
_entity.id
_entity.type
_entity.pdbx_description
1 polymer ?
#
loop_
_entity_poly.entity_id
_entity_poly.type
_entity_poly.pdbx_seq_one_letter_code
_entity_poly.pdbx_strand_id
1 'polypeptide(L)' 'MVIHHWANRLYLLRNRVAHLEPLVATDVLGYHRSAARLLRAVDPTIGDWYSSISRIPHVLKKHRPPG' A
#
# COMPACT_ATOMS: atom_id res chain seq x y z
N MET A 1 17.16 7.99 3.41
CA MET A 1 16.51 8.43 2.16
C MET A 1 15.04 8.00 2.13
N VAL A 2 14.15 8.80 1.52
CA VAL A 2 12.69 8.56 1.49
C VAL A 2 12.33 7.23 0.81
N ILE A 3 13.07 6.83 -0.22
CA ILE A 3 12.88 5.54 -0.93
C ILE A 3 13.05 4.35 0.04
N HIS A 4 14.14 4.34 0.83
CA HIS A 4 14.41 3.27 1.79
C HIS A 4 13.31 3.12 2.84
N HIS A 5 12.71 4.23 3.29
CA HIS A 5 11.62 4.20 4.26
C HIS A 5 10.40 3.45 3.71
N TRP A 6 9.94 3.78 2.50
CA TRP A 6 8.78 3.12 1.90
C TRP A 6 9.07 1.68 1.49
N ALA A 7 10.27 1.40 0.96
CA ALA A 7 10.71 0.06 0.63
C ALA A 7 10.72 -0.85 1.86
N ASN A 8 11.32 -0.39 2.97
CA ASN A 8 11.36 -1.15 4.21
C ASN A 8 9.95 -1.39 4.77
N ARG A 9 9.08 -0.39 4.74
CA ARG A 9 7.69 -0.53 5.21
C ARG A 9 6.92 -1.61 4.44
N LEU A 10 7.09 -1.68 3.12
CA LEU A 10 6.46 -2.71 2.28
C LEU A 10 7.11 -4.08 2.45
N TYR A 11 8.44 -4.14 2.60
CA TYR A 11 9.18 -5.35 2.90
C TYR A 11 8.67 -6.02 4.20
N LEU A 12 8.50 -5.23 5.26
CA LEU A 12 7.95 -5.73 6.52
C LEU A 12 6.53 -6.29 6.34
N LEU A 13 5.63 -5.58 5.64
CA LEU A 13 4.29 -6.12 5.35
C LEU A 13 4.36 -7.45 4.61
N ARG A 14 5.19 -7.54 3.57
CA ARG A 14 5.37 -8.77 2.80
C ARG A 14 5.88 -9.92 3.68
N ASN A 15 6.77 -9.65 4.63
CA ASN A 15 7.23 -10.66 5.58
C ASN A 15 6.10 -11.15 6.47
N ARG A 16 5.26 -10.26 7.00
CA ARG A 16 4.08 -10.65 7.79
C ARG A 16 3.15 -11.59 7.01
N VAL A 17 2.91 -11.29 5.73
CA VAL A 17 2.14 -12.15 4.82
C VAL A 17 2.81 -13.51 4.65
N ALA A 18 4.12 -13.54 4.39
CA ALA A 18 4.88 -14.77 4.20
C ALA A 18 4.91 -15.67 5.46
N HIS A 19 4.87 -15.06 6.64
CA HIS A 19 4.81 -15.75 7.93
C HIS A 19 3.39 -16.04 8.40
N LEU A 20 2.37 -15.76 7.58
CA LEU A 20 0.95 -15.97 7.92
C LEU A 20 0.53 -15.27 9.22
N GLU A 21 1.15 -14.13 9.52
CA GLU A 21 0.73 -13.31 10.65
C GLU A 21 -0.71 -12.81 10.46
N PRO A 22 -1.46 -12.59 11.55
CA PRO A 22 -2.78 -11.98 11.47
C PRO A 22 -2.72 -10.61 10.76
N LEU A 23 -3.52 -10.47 9.69
CA LEU A 23 -3.63 -9.23 8.91
C LEU A 23 -4.93 -8.45 9.21
N VAL A 24 -5.77 -8.94 10.13
CA VAL A 24 -6.98 -8.23 10.57
C VAL A 24 -6.62 -6.85 11.09
N ALA A 25 -7.43 -5.84 10.75
CA ALA A 25 -7.21 -4.44 11.11
C ALA A 25 -5.90 -3.80 10.59
N THR A 26 -5.23 -4.42 9.61
CA THR A 26 -4.08 -3.79 8.92
C THR A 26 -4.52 -2.51 8.19
N ASP A 27 -3.73 -1.44 8.29
CA ASP A 27 -3.92 -0.20 7.52
C ASP A 27 -3.59 -0.40 6.02
N VAL A 28 -4.48 -1.12 5.33
CA VAL A 28 -4.34 -1.44 3.90
C VAL A 28 -4.19 -0.16 3.06
N LEU A 29 -4.92 0.91 3.39
CA LEU A 29 -4.84 2.17 2.65
C LEU A 29 -3.50 2.87 2.84
N GLY A 30 -2.94 2.85 4.06
CA GLY A 30 -1.61 3.40 4.33
C GLY A 30 -0.50 2.64 3.62
N TYR A 31 -0.58 1.30 3.54
CA TYR A 31 0.36 0.51 2.75
C TYR A 31 0.22 0.76 1.25
N HIS A 32 -1.00 0.85 0.73
CA HIS A 32 -1.26 1.25 -0.65
C HIS A 32 -0.64 2.62 -0.98
N ARG A 33 -0.82 3.63 -0.11
CA ARG A 33 -0.18 4.95 -0.27
C ARG A 33 1.35 4.87 -0.21
N SER A 34 1.90 3.99 0.61
CA SER A 34 3.34 3.75 0.70
C SER A 34 3.89 3.18 -0.61
N ALA A 35 3.18 2.24 -1.23
CA ALA A 35 3.52 1.70 -2.56
C ALA A 35 3.47 2.79 -3.64
N ALA A 36 2.38 3.57 -3.71
CA ALA A 36 2.27 4.66 -4.67
C ALA A 36 3.41 5.70 -4.51
N ARG A 37 3.77 6.06 -3.27
CA ARG A 37 4.87 6.99 -2.98
C ARG A 37 6.23 6.43 -3.36
N LEU A 38 6.48 5.14 -3.10
CA LEU A 38 7.71 4.47 -3.50
C LEU A 38 7.84 4.48 -5.02
N LEU A 39 6.79 4.05 -5.73
CA LEU A 39 6.79 3.98 -7.19
C LEU A 39 7.01 5.37 -7.81
N ARG A 40 6.29 6.41 -7.34
CA ARG A 40 6.50 7.78 -7.81
C ARG A 40 7.91 8.32 -7.54
N ALA A 41 8.55 7.89 -6.45
CA ALA A 41 9.92 8.29 -6.14
C ALA A 41 10.97 7.59 -7.02
N VAL A 42 10.61 6.45 -7.62
CA VAL A 42 11.44 5.73 -8.61
C VAL A 42 11.17 6.27 -10.02
N ASP A 43 9.90 6.31 -10.42
CA ASP A 43 9.42 6.83 -11.69
C ASP A 43 7.97 7.35 -11.51
N PRO A 44 7.71 8.65 -11.73
CA PRO A 44 6.37 9.23 -11.65
C PRO A 44 5.32 8.52 -12.52
N THR A 45 5.71 8.10 -13.74
CA THR A 45 4.81 7.44 -14.70
C THR A 45 4.29 6.12 -14.16
N ILE A 46 5.17 5.32 -13.55
CA ILE A 46 4.80 4.04 -12.94
C ILE A 46 3.87 4.26 -11.74
N GLY A 47 4.17 5.27 -10.91
CA GLY A 47 3.36 5.60 -9.75
C GLY A 47 1.95 6.09 -10.12
N ASP A 48 1.81 6.83 -11.22
CA ASP A 48 0.52 7.30 -11.73
C ASP A 48 -0.28 6.16 -12.36
N TRP A 49 0.35 5.30 -13.15
CA TRP A 49 -0.26 4.09 -13.68
C TRP A 49 -0.76 3.17 -12.55
N TYR A 50 0.06 2.91 -11.53
CA TYR A 50 -0.35 2.11 -10.37
C TYR A 50 -1.58 2.68 -9.67
N SER A 51 -1.59 4.00 -9.45
CA SER A 51 -2.68 4.67 -8.74
C SER A 51 -3.97 4.72 -9.55
N SER A 52 -3.90 4.73 -10.88
CA SER A 52 -5.09 4.79 -11.76
C SER A 52 -5.81 3.45 -11.86
N ILE A 53 -5.07 2.33 -11.83
CA ILE A 53 -5.67 0.98 -11.96
C ILE A 53 -6.06 0.34 -10.61
N SER A 54 -5.52 0.86 -9.50
CA SER A 54 -5.71 0.24 -8.19
C SER A 54 -7.17 0.30 -7.71
N ARG A 55 -7.73 -0.85 -7.37
CA ARG A 55 -9.09 -0.98 -6.83
C ARG A 55 -9.16 -0.81 -5.31
N ILE A 56 -8.02 -0.80 -4.61
CA ILE A 56 -7.97 -0.79 -3.14
C ILE A 56 -8.75 0.39 -2.53
N PRO A 57 -8.56 1.65 -2.98
CA PRO A 57 -9.32 2.78 -2.43
C PRO A 57 -10.83 2.62 -2.63
N HIS A 58 -11.25 2.09 -3.77
CA HIS A 58 -12.65 1.88 -4.10
C HIS A 58 -13.30 0.80 -3.23
N VAL A 59 -12.64 -0.35 -3.06
CA VAL A 59 -13.11 -1.46 -2.21
C VAL A 59 -13.23 -0.99 -0.76
N LEU A 60 -12.22 -0.30 -0.23
CA LEU A 60 -12.27 0.22 1.14
C LEU A 60 -13.37 1.27 1.34
N LYS A 61 -13.63 2.12 0.35
CA LYS A 61 -14.75 3.06 0.39
C LYS A 61 -16.10 2.32 0.42
N LYS A 62 -16.24 1.23 -0.35
CA LYS A 62 -17.46 0.42 -0.42
C LYS A 62 -17.73 -0.37 0.86
N HIS A 63 -16.69 -0.86 1.53
CA HIS A 63 -16.78 -1.70 2.73
C HIS A 63 -16.52 -0.94 4.03
N ARG A 64 -16.55 0.39 3.99
CA ARG A 64 -16.47 1.19 5.22
C ARG A 64 -17.74 0.91 6.05
N PRO A 65 -17.63 0.41 7.29
CA PRO A 65 -18.81 0.24 8.14
C PRO A 65 -19.46 1.62 8.38
N PRO A 66 -20.80 1.69 8.48
CA PRO A 66 -21.45 2.91 8.96
C PRO A 66 -20.89 3.25 10.34
N GLY A 67 -20.53 4.53 10.52
CA GLY A 67 -20.02 5.06 11.78
C GLY A 67 -21.10 5.16 12.84
#